data_AF-A0A2V7TTC9-F1
#
_entry.id   AF-A0A2V7TTC9-F1
#
_cell.length_a   1.000
_cell.length_b   1.000
_cell.length_c   1.000
_cell.angle_alpha   90.00
_cell.angle_beta   90.00
_cell.angle_gamma   90.00
#
_symmetry.space_group_name_H-M   'P 1'
#
loop_
_entity.id
_entity.type
_entity.pdbx_description
1 polymer ?
#
loop_
_entity_poly.entity_id
_entity_poly.type
_entity_poly.pdbx_seq_one_letter_code
_entity_poly.pdbx_strand_id
1 'polypeptide(L)'
;LPGQEMVAVSDVYEPRMLEAAEIAGGRAAKVLDYRRILDDKDVHAVLIGAPDHWHKTMTLEAVAAGKDVYVEKPVSHSIDEGVAMVAAVEASKQVVQTGTQQRSWDHWIL
;
A
#
# COMPACT_ATOMS: atom_id res chain seq x y z
N LEU A 1 -4.64 -12.72 9.39
CA LEU A 1 -3.77 -13.85 9.02
C LEU A 1 -2.78 -14.02 10.18
N PRO A 2 -2.33 -15.24 10.53
CA PRO A 2 -1.30 -15.42 11.56
C PRO A 2 0.04 -14.82 11.09
N GLY A 3 0.68 -14.01 11.94
CA GLY A 3 2.02 -13.48 11.69
C GLY A 3 2.10 -12.15 10.92
N GLN A 4 1.01 -11.41 10.77
CA GLN A 4 1.03 -10.06 10.19
C GLN A 4 0.73 -9.03 11.28
N GLU A 5 1.52 -7.96 11.29
CA GLU A 5 1.39 -6.85 12.22
C GLU A 5 1.40 -5.53 11.46
N MET A 6 0.48 -4.63 11.81
CA MET A 6 0.52 -3.25 11.32
C MET A 6 1.53 -2.47 12.16
N VAL A 7 2.75 -2.35 11.66
CA VAL A 7 3.86 -1.72 12.38
C VAL A 7 3.87 -0.19 12.26
N ALA A 8 3.24 0.36 11.21
CA ALA A 8 3.14 1.79 10.97
C ALA A 8 1.85 2.16 10.23
N VAL A 9 1.37 3.38 10.47
CA VAL A 9 0.27 4.02 9.74
C VAL A 9 0.70 5.41 9.29
N SER A 10 0.24 5.83 8.12
CA SER A 10 0.55 7.15 7.58
C SER A 10 -0.69 7.80 6.97
N ASP A 11 -0.93 9.04 7.38
CA ASP A 11 -1.87 9.96 6.77
C ASP A 11 -1.35 11.38 7.02
N VAL A 12 -1.44 12.26 6.02
CA VAL A 12 -1.05 13.67 6.14
C VAL A 12 -2.01 14.45 7.04
N TYR A 13 -3.24 13.95 7.21
CA TYR A 13 -4.23 14.48 8.12
C TYR A 13 -4.18 13.72 9.46
N GLU A 14 -3.55 14.34 10.45
CA GLU A 14 -3.26 13.74 11.75
C GLU A 14 -4.45 13.02 12.41
N PRO A 15 -5.69 13.57 12.44
CA PRO A 15 -6.82 12.87 13.04
C PRO A 15 -7.11 11.50 12.40
N ARG A 16 -6.92 11.34 11.09
CA ARG A 16 -7.10 10.04 10.40
C ARG A 16 -5.99 9.07 10.72
N MET A 17 -4.75 9.56 10.80
CA MET A 17 -3.61 8.74 11.22
C MET A 17 -3.81 8.20 12.64
N LEU A 18 -4.31 9.04 13.56
CA LEU A 18 -4.61 8.62 14.94
C LEU A 18 -5.72 7.56 14.97
N GLU A 19 -6.82 7.77 14.25
CA GLU A 19 -7.91 6.79 14.12
C GLU A 19 -7.40 5.45 13.56
N ALA A 20 -6.58 5.49 12.50
CA ALA A 20 -5.98 4.31 11.90
C ALA A 20 -5.03 3.58 12.87
N ALA A 21 -4.27 4.32 13.68
CA ALA A 21 -3.39 3.73 14.69
C ALA A 21 -4.17 2.96 15.75
N GLU A 22 -5.34 3.46 16.17
CA GLU A 22 -6.22 2.76 17.11
C GLU A 22 -6.82 1.49 16.49
N ILE A 23 -7.28 1.56 15.22
CA ILE A 23 -7.72 0.38 14.45
C ILE A 23 -6.58 -0.65 14.34
N ALA A 24 -5.33 -0.18 14.25
CA ALA A 24 -4.14 -1.01 14.23
C ALA A 24 -3.70 -1.57 15.60
N GLY A 25 -4.49 -1.37 16.66
CA GLY A 25 -4.19 -1.86 18.01
C GLY A 25 -3.25 -0.96 18.81
N GLY A 26 -3.13 0.32 18.44
CA GLY A 26 -2.48 1.39 19.20
C GLY A 26 -0.94 1.40 19.16
N ARG A 27 -0.30 0.30 18.74
CA ARG A 27 1.16 0.14 18.73
C ARG A 27 1.83 0.57 17.42
N ALA A 28 1.07 0.79 16.36
CA ALA A 28 1.61 1.23 15.08
C ALA A 28 2.28 2.61 15.21
N ALA A 29 3.47 2.75 14.60
CA ALA A 29 4.13 4.03 14.46
C ALA A 29 3.23 5.01 13.66
N LYS A 30 3.11 6.23 14.16
CA LYS A 30 2.31 7.30 13.55
C LYS A 30 3.22 8.18 12.71
N VAL A 31 3.09 8.12 11.39
CA VAL A 31 4.03 8.74 10.46
C VAL A 31 3.31 9.68 9.49
N LEU A 32 3.55 10.99 9.58
CA LEU A 32 2.95 11.95 8.64
C LEU A 32 3.49 11.82 7.19
N ASP A 33 4.75 11.41 7.05
CA ASP A 33 5.41 11.24 5.76
C ASP A 33 5.73 9.77 5.50
N TYR A 34 4.93 9.14 4.62
CA TYR A 34 5.05 7.72 4.31
C TYR A 34 6.44 7.30 3.82
N ARG A 35 7.26 8.22 3.28
CA ARG A 35 8.61 7.90 2.81
C ARG A 35 9.50 7.37 3.94
N ARG A 36 9.25 7.82 5.18
CA ARG A 36 9.93 7.28 6.37
C ARG A 36 9.56 5.82 6.67
N ILE A 37 8.37 5.38 6.26
CA ILE A 37 7.96 3.96 6.32
C ILE A 37 8.72 3.16 5.26
N LEU A 38 8.95 3.74 4.09
CA LEU A 38 9.69 3.07 3.01
C LEU A 38 11.17 2.85 3.35
N ASP A 39 11.78 3.78 4.10
CA ASP A 39 13.15 3.67 4.59
C ASP A 39 13.34 2.59 5.68
N ASP A 40 12.26 2.17 6.33
CA ASP A 40 12.29 1.18 7.41
C ASP A 40 12.44 -0.24 6.84
N LYS A 41 13.53 -0.93 7.18
CA LYS A 41 13.84 -2.27 6.69
C LYS A 41 12.95 -3.36 7.29
N ASP A 42 12.32 -3.09 8.43
CA ASP A 42 11.44 -4.05 9.11
C ASP A 42 10.00 -4.02 8.53
N VAL A 43 9.71 -3.03 7.67
CA VAL A 43 8.47 -3.00 6.87
C VAL A 43 8.66 -3.86 5.63
N HIS A 44 7.88 -4.94 5.52
CA HIS A 44 7.95 -5.88 4.38
C HIS A 44 7.03 -5.49 3.23
N ALA A 45 5.86 -4.93 3.55
CA ALA A 45 4.82 -4.59 2.58
C ALA A 45 4.06 -3.32 3.00
N VAL A 46 3.45 -2.65 2.03
CA VAL A 46 2.59 -1.49 2.25
C VAL A 46 1.19 -1.71 1.66
N LEU A 47 0.19 -1.14 2.34
CA LEU A 47 -1.18 -1.04 1.84
C LEU A 47 -1.46 0.43 1.51
N ILE A 48 -1.68 0.73 0.23
CA ILE A 48 -1.92 2.07 -0.28
C ILE A 48 -3.43 2.25 -0.45
N GLY A 49 -4.03 2.99 0.49
CA GLY A 49 -5.42 3.44 0.45
C GLY A 49 -5.55 4.97 0.34
N ALA A 50 -4.51 5.64 -0.15
CA ALA A 50 -4.50 7.08 -0.39
C ALA A 50 -5.47 7.46 -1.54
N PRO A 51 -5.73 8.75 -1.79
CA PRO A 51 -6.43 9.14 -3.02
C PRO A 51 -5.71 8.62 -4.27
N ASP A 52 -6.49 8.21 -5.26
CA ASP A 52 -6.05 7.54 -6.49
C ASP A 52 -4.88 8.23 -7.24
N HIS A 53 -4.77 9.56 -7.19
CA HIS A 53 -3.69 10.31 -7.84
C HIS A 53 -2.31 10.11 -7.19
N TRP A 54 -2.28 9.50 -6.00
CA TRP A 54 -1.05 9.09 -5.33
C TRP A 54 -0.66 7.64 -5.61
N HIS A 55 -1.57 6.80 -6.12
CA HIS A 55 -1.35 5.37 -6.25
C HIS A 55 -0.12 5.04 -7.08
N LYS A 56 0.04 5.67 -8.24
CA LYS A 56 1.22 5.49 -9.11
C LYS A 56 2.51 5.81 -8.36
N THR A 57 2.62 7.04 -7.83
CA THR A 57 3.84 7.50 -7.17
C THR A 57 4.20 6.63 -5.97
N MET A 58 3.24 6.40 -5.06
CA MET A 58 3.48 5.60 -3.86
C MET A 58 3.82 4.15 -4.18
N THR A 59 3.18 3.56 -5.20
CA THR A 59 3.49 2.19 -5.64
C THR A 59 4.90 2.09 -6.21
N LEU A 60 5.27 3.00 -7.11
CA LEU A 60 6.60 3.02 -7.72
C LEU A 60 7.70 3.23 -6.67
N GLU A 61 7.49 4.14 -5.72
CA GLU A 61 8.45 4.39 -4.64
C GLU A 61 8.54 3.20 -3.67
N ALA A 62 7.43 2.56 -3.33
CA ALA A 62 7.42 1.37 -2.48
C ALA A 62 8.13 0.19 -3.16
N VAL A 63 7.87 -0.06 -4.45
CA VAL A 63 8.56 -1.09 -5.23
C VAL A 63 10.06 -0.80 -5.31
N ALA A 64 10.45 0.46 -5.57
CA ALA A 64 11.85 0.87 -5.59
C ALA A 64 12.54 0.70 -4.22
N ALA A 65 11.81 0.88 -3.12
CA ALA A 65 12.26 0.63 -1.76
C ALA A 65 12.27 -0.87 -1.37
N GLY A 66 11.92 -1.76 -2.30
CA GLY A 66 11.88 -3.21 -2.07
C GLY A 66 10.76 -3.65 -1.13
N LYS A 67 9.60 -2.97 -1.20
CA LYS A 67 8.38 -3.32 -0.46
C LYS A 67 7.37 -3.99 -1.37
N ASP A 68 6.72 -5.03 -0.89
CA ASP A 68 5.52 -5.55 -1.56
C ASP A 68 4.37 -4.55 -1.39
N VAL A 69 3.44 -4.53 -2.34
CA VAL A 69 2.40 -3.49 -2.40
C VAL A 69 1.03 -4.11 -2.58
N TYR A 70 0.09 -3.73 -1.72
CA TYR A 70 -1.33 -3.77 -2.03
C TYR A 70 -1.80 -2.34 -2.31
N VAL A 71 -2.38 -2.09 -3.48
CA VAL A 71 -2.85 -0.75 -3.87
C VAL A 71 -4.34 -0.81 -4.19
N GLU A 72 -5.13 0.05 -3.56
CA GLU A 72 -6.59 0.07 -3.78
C GLU A 72 -6.97 0.49 -5.22
N LYS A 73 -8.20 0.16 -5.60
CA LYS A 73 -8.77 0.61 -6.88
C LYS A 73 -9.34 2.04 -6.76
N PRO A 74 -9.35 2.82 -7.85
CA PRO A 74 -8.71 2.57 -9.15
C PRO A 74 -7.17 2.64 -9.04
N VAL A 75 -6.46 1.76 -9.75
CA VAL A 75 -4.99 1.61 -9.58
C VAL A 75 -4.18 2.78 -10.15
N SER A 76 -4.70 3.45 -11.18
CA SER A 76 -4.08 4.60 -11.85
C SER A 76 -5.15 5.49 -12.48
N HIS A 77 -4.78 6.72 -12.85
CA HIS A 77 -5.66 7.68 -13.53
C HIS A 77 -5.66 7.54 -15.05
N SER A 78 -4.56 7.04 -15.61
CA SER A 78 -4.42 6.85 -17.05
C SER A 78 -3.80 5.50 -17.39
N ILE A 79 -3.93 5.11 -18.66
CA ILE A 79 -3.34 3.89 -19.20
C ILE A 79 -1.81 3.98 -19.15
N ASP A 80 -1.24 5.13 -19.49
CA ASP A 80 0.21 5.34 -19.51
C ASP A 80 0.83 5.18 -18.12
N GLU A 81 0.13 5.61 -17.07
CA GLU A 81 0.54 5.34 -15.69
C GLU A 81 0.55 3.85 -15.37
N GLY A 82 -0.49 3.13 -15.81
CA GLY A 82 -0.56 1.67 -15.65
C GLY A 82 0.60 0.96 -16.34
N VAL A 83 0.94 1.36 -17.57
CA VAL A 83 2.10 0.81 -18.32
C VAL A 83 3.40 1.02 -17.55
N ALA A 84 3.62 2.23 -17.01
CA ALA A 84 4.80 2.52 -16.20
C ALA A 84 4.85 1.70 -14.90
N MET A 85 3.71 1.51 -14.23
CA MET A 85 3.63 0.69 -13.02
C MET A 85 3.94 -0.78 -13.31
N VAL A 86 3.36 -1.36 -14.38
CA VAL A 86 3.65 -2.74 -14.79
C VAL A 86 5.14 -2.93 -15.08
N ALA A 87 5.74 -2.04 -15.88
CA ALA A 87 7.16 -2.14 -16.21
C ALA A 87 8.07 -2.09 -14.96
N ALA A 88 7.73 -1.25 -13.97
CA ALA A 88 8.48 -1.18 -12.72
C ALA A 88 8.35 -2.45 -11.87
N VAL A 89 7.15 -3.03 -11.80
CA VAL A 89 6.91 -4.28 -11.07
C VAL A 89 7.63 -5.45 -11.74
N GLU A 90 7.55 -5.58 -13.07
CA GLU A 90 8.23 -6.62 -13.84
C GLU A 90 9.77 -6.54 -13.75
N ALA A 91 10.32 -5.34 -13.58
CA ALA A 91 11.75 -5.12 -13.35
C ALA A 91 12.19 -5.38 -11.89
N SER A 92 11.24 -5.62 -10.99
CA SER A 92 11.48 -5.81 -9.56
C SER A 92 11.30 -7.27 -9.12
N LYS A 93 11.56 -7.55 -7.84
CA LYS A 93 11.19 -8.82 -7.19
C LYS A 93 9.89 -8.71 -6.38
N GLN A 94 9.24 -7.56 -6.42
CA GLN A 94 8.15 -7.24 -5.51
C GLN A 94 6.82 -7.74 -6.05
N VAL A 95 5.96 -8.16 -5.14
CA VAL A 95 4.58 -8.52 -5.44
C VAL A 95 3.72 -7.28 -5.33
N VAL A 96 2.97 -6.98 -6.39
CA VAL A 96 1.97 -5.90 -6.39
C VAL A 96 0.59 -6.49 -6.67
N GLN A 97 -0.34 -6.25 -5.75
CA GLN A 97 -1.73 -6.67 -5.87
C GLN A 97 -2.66 -5.45 -5.86
N THR A 98 -3.58 -5.39 -6.82
CA THR A 98 -4.64 -4.38 -6.84
C THR A 98 -5.80 -4.80 -5.94
N GLY A 99 -6.42 -3.82 -5.28
CA GLY A 99 -7.58 -3.98 -4.41
C GLY A 99 -8.86 -4.31 -5.16
N THR A 100 -8.89 -5.51 -5.74
CA THR A 100 -10.10 -6.11 -6.33
C THR A 100 -10.59 -7.27 -5.47
N GLN A 101 -10.64 -7.03 -4.15
CA GLN A 101 -11.01 -8.00 -3.11
C GLN A 101 -12.41 -8.59 -3.31
N GLN A 102 -13.30 -7.89 -4.01
CA GLN A 102 -14.62 -8.42 -4.39
C GLN A 102 -14.52 -9.72 -5.19
N ARG A 103 -13.41 -9.96 -5.93
CA ARG A 103 -13.17 -11.20 -6.66
C ARG A 103 -12.87 -12.41 -5.76
N SER A 104 -12.74 -12.19 -4.45
CA SER A 104 -12.50 -13.22 -3.44
C SER A 104 -13.68 -13.38 -2.47
N TRP A 105 -14.86 -12.85 -2.78
CA TRP A 105 -16.06 -13.07 -1.97
C TRP A 105 -16.63 -14.47 -2.23
N ASP A 106 -17.23 -15.10 -1.22
CA ASP A 106 -17.70 -16.50 -1.26
C ASP A 106 -18.53 -16.85 -2.51
N HIS A 107 -19.42 -15.95 -2.95
CA HIS A 107 -20.24 -16.15 -4.14
C HIS A 107 -19.49 -16.15 -5.50
N TRP A 108 -18.22 -15.73 -5.53
CA TRP A 108 -17.35 -15.75 -6.72
C TRP A 108 -16.27 -16.84 -6.65
N ILE A 109 -16.10 -17.49 -5.50
CA ILE A 109 -15.15 -18.59 -5.33
C ILE A 109 -15.89 -19.88 -5.70
N LEU A 110 -15.43 -20.56 -6.77
CA LEU A 110 -15.98 -21.83 -7.28
C LEU A 110 -15.82 -23.00 -6.28
#